data_AF-A0A397ENE5-F1
#
_entry.id   AF-A0A397ENE5-F1
#
_cell.length_a   1.000
_cell.length_b   1.000
_cell.length_c   1.000
_cell.angle_alpha   90.00
_cell.angle_beta   90.00
_cell.angle_gamma   90.00
#
_symmetry.space_group_name_H-M   'P 1'
#
loop_
_entity.id
_entity.type
_entity.pdbx_description
1 polymer ?
#
loop_
_entity_poly.entity_id
_entity_poly.type
_entity_poly.pdbx_seq_one_letter_code
_entity_poly.pdbx_strand_id
1 'polypeptide(L)'
;MQATDEGWALYGTEYRQVFDFVNEHNVSGVVLLSGDLHFAGVWQHSPYDFLYEVGASPISAFPVIPSKAAEASTHITLFQSWTGLHFGHITIVDNAGDAGLYPAMDIVVYRSRLGQPMPAFSMRLNWEDTIPIKHNRT
;
A
#
# COMPACT_ATOMS: atom_id res chain seq x y z
N MET A 1 -6.20 7.70 5.88
CA MET A 1 -6.11 6.76 7.02
C MET A 1 -6.12 7.59 8.29
N GLN A 2 -6.83 7.18 9.34
CA GLN A 2 -6.64 7.76 10.68
C GLN A 2 -6.92 6.68 11.73
N ALA A 3 -5.85 5.97 12.12
CA ALA A 3 -5.71 5.57 13.52
C ALA A 3 -5.25 6.85 14.22
N THR A 4 -6.07 7.39 15.13
CA THR A 4 -6.14 8.84 15.37
C THR A 4 -4.94 9.51 16.03
N ASP A 5 -3.82 8.84 16.32
CA ASP A 5 -2.65 9.49 16.94
C ASP A 5 -1.28 8.87 16.54
N GLU A 6 -1.19 8.09 15.45
CA GLU A 6 0.04 7.32 15.12
C GLU A 6 0.32 7.23 13.60
N GLY A 7 1.53 6.76 13.24
CA GLY A 7 1.95 6.52 11.86
C GLY A 7 2.18 7.79 11.03
N TRP A 8 2.07 7.68 9.70
CA TRP A 8 2.33 8.79 8.77
C TRP A 8 1.43 10.01 8.98
N ALA A 9 0.27 9.83 9.61
CA ALA A 9 -0.62 10.94 9.97
C ALA A 9 0.00 11.89 11.01
N LEU A 10 0.84 11.37 11.91
CA LEU A 10 1.56 12.17 12.91
C LEU A 10 2.91 12.67 12.38
N TYR A 11 3.63 11.83 11.64
CA TYR A 11 4.99 12.08 11.15
C TYR A 11 5.01 12.60 9.70
N GLY A 12 4.19 13.61 9.40
CA GLY A 12 4.03 14.12 8.04
C GLY A 12 5.29 14.78 7.46
N THR A 13 6.18 15.33 8.30
CA THR A 13 7.45 15.92 7.84
C THR A 13 8.43 14.84 7.42
N GLU A 14 8.60 13.80 8.24
CA GLU A 14 9.46 12.65 7.97
C GLU A 14 8.95 11.86 6.76
N TYR A 15 7.63 11.66 6.67
CA TYR A 15 6.97 11.10 5.50
C TYR A 15 7.41 11.82 4.22
N ARG A 16 7.29 13.15 4.18
CA ARG A 16 7.71 13.95 3.02
C ARG A 16 9.21 13.84 2.75
N GLN A 17 10.05 13.96 3.77
CA GLN A 17 11.51 13.87 3.60
C GLN A 17 11.93 12.55 2.95
N VAL A 18 11.33 11.43 3.37
CA VAL A 18 11.63 10.11 2.80
C VAL A 18 11.18 10.02 1.34
N PHE A 19 9.94 10.39 1.03
CA PHE A 19 9.41 10.20 -0.32
C PHE A 19 9.82 11.30 -1.31
N ASP A 20 10.15 12.50 -0.83
CA ASP A 20 10.84 13.53 -1.61
C ASP A 20 12.23 13.03 -2.01
N PHE A 21 12.98 12.39 -1.12
CA PHE A 21 14.27 11.79 -1.47
C PHE A 21 14.10 10.71 -2.55
N VAL A 22 13.15 9.79 -2.39
CA VAL A 22 12.85 8.75 -3.40
C VAL A 22 12.53 9.38 -4.75
N ASN A 23 11.69 10.42 -4.75
CA ASN A 23 11.28 11.14 -5.94
C ASN A 23 12.44 11.92 -6.60
N GLU A 24 13.19 12.71 -5.84
CA GLU A 24 14.32 13.53 -6.32
C GLU A 24 15.45 12.67 -6.90
N HIS A 25 15.66 11.47 -6.35
CA HIS A 25 16.68 10.53 -6.81
C HIS A 25 16.16 9.51 -7.84
N ASN A 26 14.89 9.60 -8.27
CA ASN A 26 14.24 8.66 -9.20
C ASN A 26 14.42 7.19 -8.78
N VAL A 27 14.32 6.90 -7.47
CA VAL A 27 14.41 5.54 -6.96
C VAL A 27 13.10 4.83 -7.29
N SER A 28 13.16 3.80 -8.13
CA SER A 28 12.02 2.97 -8.54
C SER A 28 11.99 1.65 -7.77
N GLY A 29 10.85 0.95 -7.83
CA GLY A 29 10.63 -0.32 -7.11
C GLY A 29 10.28 -0.13 -5.63
N VAL A 30 9.93 1.08 -5.20
CA VAL A 30 9.56 1.37 -3.80
C VAL A 30 8.08 1.06 -3.57
N VAL A 31 7.80 0.17 -2.61
CA VAL A 31 6.45 -0.21 -2.16
C VAL A 31 6.44 -0.26 -0.64
N LEU A 32 5.38 0.24 -0.01
CA LEU A 32 5.20 0.20 1.45
C LEU A 32 4.41 -1.04 1.87
N LEU A 33 4.93 -1.74 2.88
CA LEU A 33 4.24 -2.86 3.53
C LEU A 33 3.95 -2.46 4.97
N SER A 34 2.67 -2.31 5.29
CA SER A 34 2.22 -1.83 6.59
C SER A 34 1.55 -2.92 7.42
N GLY A 35 1.85 -2.89 8.72
CA GLY A 35 1.19 -3.71 9.73
C GLY A 35 0.40 -2.85 10.71
N ASP A 36 -0.11 -3.46 11.78
CA ASP A 36 -0.74 -2.77 12.92
C ASP A 36 -1.93 -1.84 12.58
N LEU A 37 -2.53 -2.04 11.39
CA LEU A 37 -3.68 -1.24 10.96
C LEU A 37 -4.98 -1.68 11.62
N HIS A 38 -5.07 -2.92 12.14
CA HIS A 38 -6.30 -3.60 12.56
C HIS A 38 -7.38 -3.74 11.46
N PHE A 39 -7.03 -3.46 10.20
CA PHE A 39 -7.81 -3.74 9.00
C PHE A 39 -6.88 -4.12 7.85
N ALA A 40 -7.45 -4.44 6.70
CA ALA A 40 -6.69 -4.63 5.46
C ALA A 40 -7.03 -3.55 4.44
N GLY A 41 -6.05 -3.16 3.65
CA GLY A 41 -6.25 -2.26 2.53
C GLY A 41 -5.03 -2.08 1.64
N VAL A 42 -5.29 -1.43 0.53
CA VAL A 42 -4.29 -1.10 -0.49
C VAL A 42 -4.54 0.34 -0.91
N TRP A 43 -3.49 1.15 -0.89
CA TRP A 43 -3.55 2.58 -1.19
C TRP A 43 -2.48 2.99 -2.18
N GLN A 44 -2.79 4.03 -2.93
CA GLN A 44 -1.83 4.80 -3.70
C GLN A 44 -1.74 6.19 -3.06
N HIS A 45 -0.53 6.63 -2.74
CA HIS A 45 -0.34 7.83 -1.96
C HIS A 45 -0.30 9.09 -2.83
N SER A 46 -1.14 10.07 -2.56
CA SER A 46 -0.96 11.45 -3.05
C SER A 46 -0.05 12.25 -2.09
N PRO A 47 0.89 13.10 -2.59
CA PRO A 47 1.12 13.45 -4.00
C PRO A 47 2.09 12.50 -4.75
N TYR A 48 2.55 11.43 -4.12
CA TYR A 48 3.53 10.50 -4.69
C TYR A 48 2.85 9.37 -5.47
N ASP A 49 2.35 9.64 -6.68
CA ASP A 49 1.54 8.67 -7.43
C ASP A 49 2.27 7.33 -7.72
N PHE A 50 3.60 7.31 -7.66
CA PHE A 50 4.41 6.09 -7.78
C PHE A 50 4.39 5.19 -6.53
N LEU A 51 3.87 5.68 -5.41
CA LEU A 51 3.99 5.06 -4.10
C LEU A 51 2.71 4.31 -3.74
N TYR A 52 2.84 2.98 -3.70
CA TYR A 52 1.76 2.08 -3.28
C TYR A 52 2.04 1.53 -1.88
N GLU A 53 0.99 1.41 -1.08
CA GLU A 53 1.01 0.80 0.24
C GLU A 53 0.05 -0.39 0.29
N VAL A 54 0.54 -1.51 0.82
CA VAL A 54 -0.24 -2.71 1.11
C VAL A 54 -0.21 -2.94 2.60
N GLY A 55 -1.39 -2.95 3.21
CA GLY A 55 -1.56 -3.23 4.63
C GLY A 55 -2.49 -4.41 4.85
N ALA A 56 -2.04 -5.41 5.61
CA ALA A 56 -2.90 -6.51 6.05
C ALA A 56 -2.50 -6.95 7.46
N SER A 57 -3.32 -6.60 8.44
CA SER A 57 -3.14 -7.07 9.82
C SER A 57 -4.19 -8.13 10.17
N PRO A 58 -3.81 -9.30 10.73
CA PRO A 58 -4.79 -10.21 11.31
C PRO A 58 -5.52 -9.50 12.46
N ILE A 59 -6.85 -9.52 12.42
CA ILE A 59 -7.73 -8.95 13.45
C ILE A 59 -7.66 -9.81 14.71
N SER A 60 -6.55 -9.74 15.47
CA SER A 60 -6.53 -10.20 16.87
C SER A 60 -7.04 -9.11 17.82
N ALA A 61 -7.19 -7.86 17.35
CA ALA A 61 -7.77 -6.74 18.08
C ALA A 61 -9.17 -6.39 17.55
N PHE A 62 -10.05 -5.87 18.41
CA PHE A 62 -11.40 -5.45 18.00
C PHE A 62 -11.33 -4.35 16.93
N PRO A 63 -12.02 -4.47 15.78
CA PRO A 63 -12.00 -3.45 14.74
C PRO A 63 -12.56 -2.14 15.30
N VAL A 64 -11.73 -1.10 15.27
CA VAL A 64 -12.16 0.25 15.65
C VAL A 64 -12.93 0.83 14.47
N ILE A 65 -14.25 0.99 14.62
CA ILE A 65 -15.06 1.70 13.64
C ILE A 65 -14.57 3.15 13.63
N PRO A 66 -14.18 3.73 12.48
CA PRO A 66 -13.72 5.11 12.42
C PRO A 66 -14.83 6.05 12.91
N SER A 67 -14.72 6.56 14.13
CA SER A 67 -15.67 7.53 14.67
C SER A 67 -15.16 8.93 14.32
N LYS A 68 -15.96 9.65 13.52
CA LYS A 68 -15.73 10.97 12.93
C LYS A 68 -15.15 10.89 11.53
N ALA A 69 -15.71 11.73 10.65
CA ALA A 69 -15.32 11.90 9.27
C ALA A 69 -13.79 11.96 9.21
N ALA A 70 -13.18 10.86 8.74
CA ALA A 70 -11.79 10.89 8.34
C ALA A 70 -11.68 12.10 7.42
N GLU A 71 -10.86 13.09 7.81
CA GLU A 71 -10.47 14.12 6.85
C GLU A 71 -10.07 13.37 5.58
N ALA A 72 -10.72 13.73 4.47
CA ALA A 72 -10.66 12.94 3.25
C ALA A 72 -9.20 12.78 2.85
N SER A 73 -8.64 11.60 3.15
CA SER A 73 -7.29 11.22 2.76
C SER A 73 -7.15 11.49 1.27
N THR A 74 -6.15 12.25 0.86
CA THR A 74 -5.89 12.50 -0.56
C THR A 74 -5.39 11.24 -1.28
N HIS A 75 -4.96 10.22 -0.52
CA HIS A 75 -4.60 8.91 -1.04
C HIS A 75 -5.79 8.18 -1.68
N ILE A 76 -5.54 7.54 -2.81
CA ILE A 76 -6.53 6.72 -3.52
C ILE A 76 -6.60 5.37 -2.81
N THR A 77 -7.82 5.00 -2.38
CA THR A 77 -8.06 3.68 -1.78
C THR A 77 -8.44 2.69 -2.87
N LEU A 78 -7.56 1.71 -3.12
CA LEU A 78 -7.77 0.65 -4.12
C LEU A 78 -8.53 -0.54 -3.51
N PHE A 79 -8.29 -0.80 -2.22
CA PHE A 79 -8.98 -1.83 -1.45
C PHE A 79 -9.06 -1.43 0.01
N GLN A 80 -10.16 -1.78 0.67
CA GLN A 80 -10.28 -1.66 2.12
C GLN A 80 -11.29 -2.67 2.68
N SER A 81 -10.93 -3.30 3.80
CA SER A 81 -11.78 -4.27 4.50
C SER A 81 -11.55 -4.19 6.01
N TRP A 82 -12.56 -3.67 6.72
CA TRP A 82 -12.57 -3.47 8.17
C TRP A 82 -13.03 -4.71 8.97
N THR A 83 -13.48 -5.76 8.27
CA THR A 83 -14.09 -6.95 8.90
C THR A 83 -13.51 -8.24 8.36
N GLY A 84 -13.20 -9.17 9.26
CA GLY A 84 -12.65 -10.48 8.94
C GLY A 84 -11.12 -10.55 9.05
N LEU A 85 -10.60 -11.76 9.23
CA LEU A 85 -9.16 -12.00 9.31
C LEU A 85 -8.58 -11.89 7.89
N HIS A 86 -7.58 -11.03 7.69
CA HIS A 86 -6.89 -10.92 6.41
C HIS A 86 -5.40 -11.16 6.57
N PHE A 87 -4.77 -11.60 5.48
CA PHE A 87 -3.33 -11.59 5.33
C PHE A 87 -2.97 -11.26 3.88
N GLY A 88 -1.83 -10.61 3.68
CA GLY A 88 -1.29 -10.33 2.36
C GLY A 88 -0.35 -11.44 1.91
N HIS A 89 -0.40 -11.78 0.64
CA HIS A 89 0.60 -12.58 -0.04
C HIS A 89 1.18 -11.76 -1.17
N ILE A 90 2.51 -11.70 -1.24
CA ILE A 90 3.25 -10.89 -2.19
C ILE A 90 4.21 -11.82 -2.92
N THR A 91 4.07 -11.88 -4.23
CA THR A 91 4.95 -12.63 -5.11
C THR A 91 5.75 -11.65 -5.96
N ILE A 92 7.08 -11.71 -5.87
CA ILE A 92 7.95 -11.03 -6.84
C ILE A 92 8.08 -11.93 -8.06
N VAL A 93 7.60 -11.45 -9.19
CA VAL A 93 7.76 -12.10 -10.49
C VAL A 93 9.03 -11.54 -11.11
N ASP A 94 10.09 -12.34 -11.03
CA ASP A 94 11.34 -12.06 -11.71
C ASP A 94 11.21 -12.53 -13.17
N ASN A 95 11.36 -11.58 -14.10
CA ASN A 95 11.36 -11.85 -15.53
C ASN A 95 12.80 -11.90 -16.09
N ALA A 96 13.81 -12.08 -15.23
CA ALA A 96 15.22 -12.24 -15.61
C ALA A 96 15.42 -13.46 -16.52
N GLY A 97 15.22 -13.25 -17.81
CA GLY A 97 15.29 -14.27 -18.84
C GLY A 97 14.70 -13.79 -20.17
N ASP A 98 13.69 -12.93 -20.09
CA ASP A 98 13.06 -12.32 -21.25
C ASP A 98 13.55 -10.87 -21.42
N ALA A 99 14.39 -10.66 -22.43
CA ALA A 99 14.95 -9.36 -22.75
C ALA A 99 13.83 -8.33 -22.97
N GLY A 100 13.71 -7.38 -22.03
CA GLY A 100 12.73 -6.29 -22.08
C GLY A 100 11.58 -6.39 -21.09
N LEU A 101 11.52 -7.42 -20.23
CA LEU A 101 10.52 -7.50 -19.16
C LEU A 101 11.13 -7.08 -17.81
N TYR A 102 10.60 -6.01 -17.23
CA TYR A 102 10.92 -5.58 -15.86
C TYR A 102 10.27 -6.52 -14.83
N PRO A 103 10.83 -6.64 -13.61
CA PRO A 103 10.17 -7.38 -12.54
C PRO A 103 8.80 -6.78 -12.20
N ALA A 104 7.92 -7.62 -11.69
CA ALA A 104 6.60 -7.19 -11.23
C ALA A 104 6.30 -7.76 -9.84
N MET A 105 5.34 -7.16 -9.15
CA MET A 105 4.86 -7.62 -7.86
C MET A 105 3.37 -7.97 -7.98
N ASP A 106 3.05 -9.25 -7.78
CA ASP A 106 1.67 -9.69 -7.64
C ASP A 106 1.28 -9.65 -6.16
N ILE A 107 0.24 -8.88 -5.86
CA ILE A 107 -0.29 -8.68 -4.51
C ILE A 107 -1.65 -9.36 -4.44
N VAL A 108 -1.84 -10.22 -3.44
CA VAL A 108 -3.13 -10.82 -3.13
C VAL A 108 -3.43 -10.62 -1.66
N VAL A 109 -4.52 -9.92 -1.36
CA VAL A 109 -5.07 -9.86 0.00
C VAL A 109 -6.08 -10.98 0.14
N TYR A 110 -5.81 -11.91 1.04
CA TYR A 110 -6.72 -13.00 1.37
C TYR A 110 -7.62 -12.62 2.53
N ARG A 111 -8.84 -13.15 2.51
CA ARG A 111 -9.72 -13.24 3.67
C ARG A 111 -9.75 -14.67 4.17
N SER A 112 -9.45 -14.86 5.44
CA SER A 112 -9.64 -16.11 6.16
C SER A 112 -11.05 -16.15 6.76
N ARG A 113 -11.76 -17.24 6.47
CA ARG A 113 -13.00 -17.68 7.14
C ARG A 113 -12.77 -19.10 7.67
N LEU A 114 -13.78 -19.72 8.27
CA LEU A 114 -13.74 -21.16 8.52
C LEU A 114 -13.51 -21.90 7.18
N GLY A 115 -12.29 -22.41 6.96
CA GLY A 115 -11.89 -23.09 5.73
C GLY A 115 -10.66 -22.46 5.05
N GLN A 116 -10.49 -22.76 3.76
CA GLN A 116 -9.37 -22.27 2.96
C GLN A 116 -9.46 -20.75 2.77
N PRO A 117 -8.34 -20.01 2.87
CA PRO A 117 -8.29 -18.59 2.55
C PRO A 117 -8.76 -18.31 1.12
N MET A 118 -9.57 -17.25 0.95
CA MET A 118 -10.05 -16.83 -0.36
C MET A 118 -9.50 -15.45 -0.72
N PRO A 119 -9.10 -15.21 -2.00
CA PRO A 119 -8.71 -13.87 -2.44
C PRO A 119 -9.86 -12.88 -2.22
N ALA A 120 -9.57 -11.78 -1.53
CA ALA A 120 -10.47 -10.64 -1.35
C ALA A 120 -10.11 -9.48 -2.28
N PHE A 121 -8.84 -9.37 -2.65
CA PHE A 121 -8.32 -8.40 -3.61
C PHE A 121 -7.06 -8.94 -4.27
N SER A 122 -6.86 -8.62 -5.54
CA SER A 122 -5.64 -8.92 -6.28
C SER A 122 -5.24 -7.71 -7.12
N MET A 123 -3.94 -7.43 -7.18
CA MET A 123 -3.36 -6.38 -8.01
C MET A 123 -1.99 -6.84 -8.49
N ARG A 124 -1.64 -6.45 -9.71
CA ARG A 124 -0.27 -6.52 -10.21
C ARG A 124 0.29 -5.11 -10.27
N LEU A 125 1.43 -4.90 -9.62
CA LEU A 125 2.26 -3.71 -9.80
C LEU A 125 3.40 -4.06 -10.75
N ASN A 126 3.44 -3.40 -11.90
CA ASN A 126 4.59 -3.45 -12.77
C ASN A 126 5.65 -2.48 -12.24
N TRP A 127 6.92 -2.74 -12.54
CA TRP A 127 8.02 -1.84 -12.17
C TRP A 127 7.74 -0.37 -12.56
N GLU A 128 7.19 -0.16 -13.75
CA GLU A 128 6.87 1.16 -14.31
C GLU A 128 5.89 1.95 -13.45
N ASP A 129 4.97 1.27 -12.77
CA ASP A 129 3.99 1.89 -11.88
C ASP A 129 4.68 2.55 -10.66
N THR A 130 5.90 2.13 -10.33
CA THR A 130 6.68 2.62 -9.18
C THR A 130 7.79 3.62 -9.56
N ILE A 131 7.85 4.04 -10.82
CA ILE A 131 8.81 5.05 -11.26
C ILE A 131 8.29 6.42 -10.84
N PRO A 132 9.05 7.22 -10.06
CA PRO A 132 8.66 8.58 -9.75
C PRO A 132 8.46 9.39 -11.03
N ILE A 133 7.23 9.82 -11.29
CA ILE A 133 6.93 10.68 -12.44
C ILE A 133 7.70 11.98 -12.21
N LYS A 134 8.63 12.31 -13.12
CA LYS A 134 9.24 13.63 -13.19
C LYS A 134 8.12 14.66 -13.37
N HIS A 135 7.61 15.20 -12.27
CA HIS A 135 6.96 16.50 -12.32
C HIS A 135 8.02 17.45 -12.87
N ASN A 136 7.91 17.76 -14.16
CA ASN A 136 8.54 18.94 -14.72
C ASN A 136 8.12 20.09 -13.81
N ARG A 137 9.04 20.55 -12.97
CA ARG A 137 8.94 21.83 -12.29
C ARG A 137 8.85 22.87 -13.41
N THR A 138 7.63 23.20 -13.81
CA THR A 138 7.32 24.45 -14.53
C THR A 138 7.41 25.60 -13.56
#